data_AF-A0A369NY76-F1
#
_entry.id   AF-A0A369NY76-F1
#
_cell.length_a   1.000
_cell.length_b   1.000
_cell.length_c   1.000
_cell.angle_alpha   90.00
_cell.angle_beta   90.00
_cell.angle_gamma   90.00
#
_symmetry.space_group_name_H-M   'P 1'
#
loop_
_entity.id
_entity.type
_entity.pdbx_description
1 polymer ?
#
loop_
_entity_poly.entity_id
_entity_poly.type
_entity_poly.pdbx_seq_one_letter_code
_entity_poly.pdbx_strand_id
1 'polypeptide(L)' 'MQNFDSEVSRLIAEHRGIDAMDALRLFLASETRSMLLDDDLKMWHFSPLAIFDMWENEQAMGDPRNSLYLRGDEIA' A
#
# COMPACT_ATOMS: atom_id res chain seq x y z
N MET A 1 -5.00 13.99 9.47
CA MET A 1 -4.22 12.79 9.07
C MET A 1 -5.19 11.83 8.42
N GLN A 2 -4.90 11.37 7.19
CA GLN A 2 -5.70 10.31 6.57
C GLN A 2 -5.48 9.00 7.34
N ASN A 3 -6.54 8.19 7.46
CA ASN A 3 -6.47 6.90 8.14
C ASN A 3 -6.18 5.80 7.11
N PHE A 4 -4.93 5.74 6.66
CA PHE A 4 -4.47 4.78 5.64
C PHE A 4 -4.80 3.34 6.01
N ASP A 5 -4.64 2.95 7.28
CA ASP A 5 -4.91 1.58 7.73
C ASP A 5 -6.35 1.18 7.42
N SER A 6 -7.31 2.04 7.73
CA SER A 6 -8.72 1.76 7.44
C SER A 6 -9.02 1.76 5.94
N GLU A 7 -8.46 2.71 5.18
CA GLU A 7 -8.79 2.88 3.77
C GLU A 7 -8.16 1.81 2.89
N VAL A 8 -6.88 1.51 3.11
CA VAL A 8 -6.17 0.48 2.35
C VAL A 8 -6.70 -0.91 2.69
N SER A 9 -6.97 -1.19 3.97
CA SER A 9 -7.57 -2.47 4.36
C SER A 9 -8.96 -2.67 3.76
N ARG A 10 -9.75 -1.60 3.62
CA ARG A 10 -11.03 -1.67 2.91
C ARG A 10 -10.85 -2.04 1.43
N LEU A 11 -9.89 -1.41 0.75
CA LEU A 11 -9.57 -1.71 -0.65
C LEU A 11 -9.11 -3.18 -0.82
N ILE A 12 -8.29 -3.68 0.11
CA ILE A 12 -7.84 -5.08 0.12
C ILE A 12 -9.04 -6.04 0.31
N ALA A 13 -9.91 -5.76 1.29
CA ALA A 13 -11.09 -6.57 1.55
C ALA A 13 -12.00 -6.66 0.32
N GLU A 14 -12.28 -5.52 -0.31
CA GLU A 14 -13.09 -5.43 -1.54
C GLU A 14 -12.43 -6.15 -2.72
N HIS A 15 -11.12 -5.99 -2.91
CA HIS A 15 -10.39 -6.57 -4.03
C HIS A 15 -10.22 -8.10 -3.91
N ARG A 16 -9.96 -8.61 -2.69
CA ARG A 16 -9.71 -10.03 -2.44
C ARG A 16 -10.97 -10.82 -2.06
N GLY A 17 -12.09 -10.15 -1.75
CA GLY A 17 -13.32 -10.78 -1.31
C GLY A 17 -13.22 -11.42 0.09
N ILE A 18 -12.45 -10.80 0.98
CA ILE A 18 -12.20 -11.26 2.37
C ILE A 18 -12.79 -10.27 3.38
N ASP A 19 -12.84 -10.66 4.66
CA ASP A 19 -13.36 -9.76 5.69
C ASP A 19 -12.36 -8.63 6.04
N ALA A 20 -12.90 -7.55 6.61
CA ALA A 20 -12.14 -6.35 6.92
C ALA A 20 -11.02 -6.56 7.95
N MET A 21 -11.18 -7.51 8.88
CA MET A 21 -10.17 -7.78 9.90
C MET A 21 -9.01 -8.60 9.31
N ASP A 22 -9.31 -9.55 8.44
CA ASP A 22 -8.27 -10.29 7.71
C ASP A 22 -7.50 -9.38 6.75
N ALA A 23 -8.19 -8.49 6.03
CA ALA A 23 -7.54 -7.48 5.20
C ALA A 23 -6.64 -6.53 6.01
N LEU A 24 -7.10 -6.10 7.20
CA LEU A 24 -6.31 -5.28 8.09
C LEU A 24 -5.05 -6.00 8.58
N ARG A 25 -5.15 -7.28 8.96
CA ARG A 25 -3.99 -8.07 9.37
C ARG A 25 -2.97 -8.20 8.24
N LEU A 26 -3.42 -8.44 7.01
CA LEU A 26 -2.55 -8.51 5.84
C LEU A 26 -1.82 -7.19 5.60
N PHE A 27 -2.53 -6.06 5.69
CA PHE A 27 -1.92 -4.76 5.48
C PHE A 27 -0.92 -4.39 6.59
N LEU A 28 -1.29 -4.58 7.86
CA LEU A 28 -0.43 -4.26 9.00
C LEU A 28 0.88 -5.07 9.01
N ALA A 29 0.88 -6.26 8.42
CA ALA A 29 2.07 -7.11 8.32
C ALA A 29 2.95 -6.83 7.09
N SER A 30 2.55 -5.89 6.22
CA SER A 30 3.22 -5.64 4.94
C SER A 30 4.42 -4.70 5.03
N GLU A 31 5.37 -4.85 4.11
CA GLU A 31 6.49 -3.93 3.95
C GLU A 31 5.99 -2.55 3.48
N THR A 32 4.96 -2.51 2.63
CA THR A 32 4.30 -1.26 2.20
C THR A 32 3.85 -0.44 3.40
N ARG A 33 3.28 -1.10 4.42
CA ARG A 33 2.83 -0.44 5.65
C ARG A 33 3.99 -0.04 6.57
N SER A 34 5.09 -0.78 6.55
CA SER A 34 6.33 -0.38 7.24
C SER A 34 6.94 0.87 6.59
N MET A 35 7.01 0.91 5.27
CA MET A 35 7.46 2.09 4.51
C MET A 35 6.56 3.30 4.72
N LEU A 36 5.25 3.12 4.84
CA LEU A 36 4.32 4.22 5.12
C LEU A 36 4.57 4.88 6.49
N LEU A 37 5.10 4.16 7.47
CA LEU A 37 5.50 4.71 8.78
C LEU A 37 6.87 5.36 8.77
N ASP A 38 7.65 5.16 7.72
CA ASP A 38 8.96 5.77 7.60
C ASP A 38 8.83 7.21 7.11
N ASP A 39 9.08 8.15 8.02
CA ASP A 39 8.99 9.58 7.75
C ASP A 39 9.97 10.08 6.66
N ASP A 40 11.05 9.35 6.42
CA ASP A 40 12.01 9.74 5.39
C ASP A 40 11.47 9.45 3.97
N LEU A 41 10.55 8.49 3.83
CA LEU A 41 9.95 8.10 2.56
C LEU A 41 8.78 9.00 2.13
N LYS A 42 8.21 9.77 3.07
CA LYS A 42 7.17 10.78 2.80
C LYS A 42 5.93 10.25 2.07
N MET A 43 5.57 9.00 2.35
CA MET A 43 4.49 8.31 1.62
C MET A 43 3.09 8.85 1.91
N TRP A 44 2.90 9.66 2.96
CA TRP A 44 1.64 10.36 3.24
C TRP A 44 1.21 11.34 2.14
N HIS A 45 2.08 11.69 1.20
CA HIS A 45 1.71 12.51 0.04
C HIS A 45 0.93 11.73 -1.02
N PHE A 46 0.96 10.38 -0.97
CA PHE A 46 0.20 9.54 -1.89
C PHE A 46 -1.25 9.34 -1.43
N SER A 47 -2.13 9.04 -2.38
CA SER A 47 -3.49 8.64 -2.06
C SER A 47 -3.52 7.21 -1.50
N PRO A 48 -4.54 6.84 -0.71
CA PRO A 48 -4.72 5.47 -0.23
C PRO A 48 -4.82 4.44 -1.36
N LEU A 49 -5.33 4.84 -2.54
CA LEU A 49 -5.33 4.00 -3.73
C LEU A 49 -3.91 3.72 -4.24
N ALA A 50 -3.03 4.73 -4.29
CA ALA A 50 -1.64 4.52 -4.69
C ALA A 50 -0.87 3.65 -3.68
N ILE A 51 -1.14 3.79 -2.38
CA ILE A 51 -0.58 2.90 -1.35
C ILE A 51 -1.10 1.47 -1.50
N PHE A 52 -2.38 1.30 -1.83
CA PHE A 52 -2.93 -0.01 -2.16
C PHE A 52 -2.26 -0.64 -3.38
N ASP A 53 -2.02 0.12 -4.45
CA ASP A 53 -1.33 -0.38 -5.64
C ASP A 53 0.14 -0.76 -5.35
N MET A 54 0.81 -0.07 -4.42
CA MET A 54 2.13 -0.47 -3.92
C MET A 54 2.07 -1.81 -3.19
N TRP A 55 1.06 -2.00 -2.33
CA TRP A 55 0.83 -3.26 -1.62
C TRP A 55 0.53 -4.42 -2.57
N GLU A 56 -0.29 -4.21 -3.61
CA GLU A 56 -0.54 -5.24 -4.64
C GLU A 56 0.77 -5.67 -5.34
N ASN A 57 1.65 -4.71 -5.65
CA ASN A 57 2.96 -5.03 -6.24
C ASN A 57 3.87 -5.79 -5.28
N GLU A 58 3.84 -5.46 -3.98
CA GLU A 58 4.51 -6.26 -2.95
C GLU A 58 4.01 -7.70 -2.95
N GLN A 59 2.69 -7.92 -2.99
CA GLN A 59 2.14 -9.27 -3.00
C GLN A 59 2.51 -10.05 -4.28
N ALA A 60 2.58 -9.37 -5.43
CA ALA A 60 2.91 -10.00 -6.71
C ALA A 60 4.41 -10.28 -6.90
N MET A 61 5.29 -9.41 -6.40
CA MET A 61 6.74 -9.43 -6.72
C MET A 61 7.66 -9.49 -5.51
N GLY A 62 7.13 -9.36 -4.29
CA GLY A 62 7.88 -9.40 -3.04
C GLY A 62 8.55 -8.07 -2.62
N ASP A 63 8.37 -6.98 -3.38
CA ASP A 63 8.93 -5.65 -3.06
C ASP A 63 7.97 -4.51 -3.48
N PRO A 64 7.49 -3.66 -2.54
CA PRO A 64 6.61 -2.52 -2.85
C PRO A 64 7.23 -1.48 -3.80
N ARG A 65 8.56 -1.37 -3.83
CA ARG A 65 9.32 -0.42 -4.66
C ARG A 65 9.24 -0.74 -6.14
N ASN A 66 8.71 -1.91 -6.49
CA ASN A 66 8.42 -2.29 -7.85
C ASN A 66 7.15 -1.62 -8.42
N SER A 67 6.40 -0.84 -7.62
CA SER A 67 5.27 -0.08 -8.14
C SER A 67 5.72 1.09 -9.02
N LEU A 68 4.87 1.45 -9.98
CA LEU A 68 5.05 2.57 -10.91
C LEU A 68 5.18 3.94 -10.21
N TYR A 69 4.81 4.04 -8.93
CA TYR A 69 4.90 5.28 -8.16
C TYR A 69 6.30 5.51 -7.55
N LEU A 70 7.09 4.44 -7.43
CA LEU A 70 8.44 4.48 -6.84
C LEU A 70 9.53 4.21 -7.89
N ARG A 71 9.19 3.47 -8.96
CA ARG A 71 9.99 3.47 -10.19
C ARG A 71 9.72 4.78 -10.92
N GLY A 72 10.60 5.76 -10.77
CA GLY A 72 10.54 7.03 -11.48
C GLY A 72 10.82 6.90 -12.99
N ASP A 73 10.27 5.88 -13.66
CA ASP A 73 10.43 5.67 -15.09
C ASP A 73 9.52 6.66 -15.85
N GLU A 74 10.11 7.84 -16.08
CA GLU A 74 10.06 8.67 -17.29
C GLU A 74 8.68 8.85 -17.95
N ILE A 75 7.96 9.90 -17.53
CA ILE A 75 7.26 10.71 -18.54
C ILE A 75 8.33 11.60 -19.19
N ALA A 76 8.86 11.13 -20.32
CA ALA A 76 9.53 11.97 -21.31
C ALA A 76 8.48 12.73 -22.14
#